data_AF-I4LZ31-F1
#
_entry.id   AF-I4LZ31-F1
#
_cell.length_a   1.000
_cell.length_b   1.000
_cell.length_c   1.000
_cell.angle_alpha   90.00
_cell.angle_beta   90.00
_cell.angle_gamma   90.00
#
_symmetry.space_group_name_H-M   'P 1'
#
loop_
_entity.id
_entity.type
_entity.pdbx_description
1 polymer ?
#
loop_
_entity_poly.entity_id
_entity_poly.type
_entity_poly.pdbx_seq_one_letter_code
_entity_poly.pdbx_strand_id
1 'polypeptide(L)'
;MRSKTIFCKNIFQSCLVMLLLLGSLFSLAGCADDEEKAELASYHWETVEVSQKEYRLPDDYMNKDELYLFVSRDILDSHYDLSKVTLGDKRIKLVDSQFNLPSSGYKALFLVGKFDLKDKSDSDVLKVPGLNKIGNVAVGYKKK
;
A
#
# COMPACT_ATOMS: atom_id res chain seq x y z
N MET A 1 -20.40 1.43 55.75
CA MET A 1 -20.89 1.64 54.36
C MET A 1 -20.12 2.70 53.57
N ARG A 2 -19.72 3.84 54.17
CA ARG A 2 -19.04 4.97 53.52
C ARG A 2 -17.71 4.66 52.81
N SER A 3 -16.96 3.66 53.29
CA SER A 3 -15.67 3.25 52.70
C SER A 3 -15.80 2.45 51.39
N LYS A 4 -16.90 1.70 51.20
CA LYS A 4 -17.11 0.88 49.99
C LYS A 4 -17.48 1.75 48.78
N THR A 5 -18.19 2.85 49.00
CA THR A 5 -18.59 3.81 47.96
C THR A 5 -17.43 4.63 47.40
N ILE A 6 -16.43 4.95 48.24
CA ILE A 6 -15.23 5.71 47.80
C ILE A 6 -14.31 4.82 46.97
N PHE A 7 -14.16 3.54 47.34
CA PHE A 7 -13.31 2.58 46.63
C PHE A 7 -13.82 2.31 45.20
N CYS A 8 -15.13 2.06 45.04
CA CYS A 8 -15.75 1.91 43.72
C CYS A 8 -15.58 3.16 42.84
N LYS A 9 -15.73 4.36 43.43
CA LYS A 9 -15.62 5.62 42.68
C LYS A 9 -14.21 5.88 42.16
N ASN A 10 -13.19 5.58 42.97
CA ASN A 10 -11.78 5.73 42.57
C ASN A 10 -11.38 4.70 41.50
N ILE A 11 -11.87 3.45 41.58
CA ILE A 11 -11.62 2.43 40.55
C ILE A 11 -12.28 2.82 39.23
N PHE A 12 -13.54 3.26 39.25
CA PHE A 12 -14.26 3.65 38.04
C PHE A 12 -13.62 4.86 37.35
N GLN A 13 -13.21 5.87 38.13
CA GLN A 13 -12.45 7.01 37.59
C GLN A 13 -11.10 6.59 37.00
N SER A 14 -10.36 5.72 37.69
CA SER A 14 -9.07 5.23 37.19
C SER A 14 -9.22 4.46 35.88
N CYS A 15 -10.24 3.60 35.76
CA CYS A 15 -10.54 2.87 34.53
C CYS A 15 -10.96 3.82 33.40
N LEU A 16 -11.80 4.82 33.69
CA LEU A 16 -12.24 5.81 32.70
C LEU A 16 -11.05 6.64 32.16
N VAL A 17 -10.14 7.07 33.06
CA VAL A 17 -8.94 7.82 32.67
C VAL A 17 -8.00 6.96 31.83
N MET A 18 -7.79 5.69 32.19
CA MET A 18 -7.02 4.75 31.36
C MET A 18 -7.63 4.56 29.98
N LEU A 19 -8.96 4.41 29.88
CA LEU A 19 -9.66 4.27 28.59
C LEU A 19 -9.55 5.53 27.73
N LEU A 20 -9.63 6.72 28.33
CA LEU A 20 -9.44 8.00 27.64
C LEU A 20 -8.00 8.16 27.14
N LEU A 21 -7.00 7.77 27.95
CA LEU A 21 -5.59 7.78 27.55
C LEU A 21 -5.34 6.79 26.41
N LEU A 22 -5.86 5.56 26.50
CA LEU A 22 -5.78 4.57 25.42
C LEU A 22 -6.44 5.09 24.14
N GLY A 23 -7.65 5.64 24.23
CA GLY A 23 -8.36 6.23 23.09
C GLY A 23 -7.56 7.36 22.42
N SER A 24 -6.92 8.23 23.21
CA SER A 24 -6.09 9.32 22.67
C SER A 24 -4.83 8.82 21.97
N LEU A 25 -4.24 7.71 22.42
CA LEU A 25 -3.08 7.09 21.79
C LEU A 25 -3.44 6.44 20.44
N PHE A 26 -4.62 5.82 20.34
CA PHE A 26 -5.11 5.26 19.07
C PHE A 26 -5.43 6.36 18.03
N SER A 27 -5.90 7.54 18.47
CA SER A 27 -6.15 8.65 17.56
C SER A 27 -4.86 9.20 16.92
N LEU A 28 -3.75 9.29 17.66
CA LEU A 28 -2.49 9.80 17.10
C LEU A 28 -1.84 8.82 16.10
N ALA A 29 -1.94 7.51 16.33
CA ALA A 29 -1.38 6.51 15.41
C ALA A 29 -2.12 6.49 14.06
N GLY A 30 -3.44 6.72 14.05
CA GLY A 30 -4.21 6.81 12.81
C GLY A 30 -3.92 8.06 11.98
N CYS A 31 -3.49 9.17 12.61
CA CYS A 31 -3.25 10.42 11.90
C CYS A 31 -2.10 10.35 10.87
N ALA A 32 -1.04 9.58 11.14
CA ALA A 32 0.10 9.48 10.23
C ALA A 32 -0.24 8.68 8.96
N ASP A 33 -0.94 7.55 9.12
CA ASP A 33 -1.41 6.73 7.99
C ASP A 33 -2.40 7.50 7.10
N ASP A 34 -3.25 8.33 7.70
CA ASP A 34 -4.23 9.15 6.98
C ASP A 34 -3.53 10.26 6.14
N GLU A 35 -2.43 10.83 6.62
CA GLU A 35 -1.66 11.85 5.90
C GLU A 35 -0.93 11.26 4.68
N GLU A 36 -0.23 10.13 4.84
CA GLU A 36 0.41 9.44 3.70
C GLU A 36 -0.61 9.04 2.65
N LYS A 37 -1.75 8.48 3.08
CA LYS A 37 -2.83 8.09 2.18
C LYS A 37 -3.43 9.29 1.46
N ALA A 38 -3.61 10.42 2.15
CA ALA A 38 -4.10 11.65 1.55
C ALA A 38 -3.12 12.20 0.50
N GLU A 39 -1.81 12.15 0.78
CA GLU A 39 -0.78 12.53 -0.18
C GLU A 39 -0.82 11.62 -1.42
N LEU A 40 -0.85 10.30 -1.24
CA LEU A 40 -0.93 9.33 -2.34
C LEU A 40 -2.22 9.50 -3.16
N ALA A 41 -3.34 9.80 -2.51
CA ALA A 41 -4.62 10.08 -3.16
C ALA A 41 -4.68 11.43 -3.88
N SER A 42 -3.82 12.38 -3.51
CA SER A 42 -3.76 13.70 -4.16
C SER A 42 -3.16 13.64 -5.56
N TYR A 43 -2.38 12.59 -5.87
CA TYR A 43 -1.79 12.39 -7.19
C TYR A 43 -2.79 11.84 -8.20
N HIS A 44 -2.65 12.27 -9.44
CA HIS A 44 -3.24 11.55 -10.57
C HIS A 44 -2.32 10.40 -10.96
N TRP A 45 -2.88 9.21 -11.13
CA TRP A 45 -2.13 7.99 -11.42
C TRP A 45 -2.38 7.55 -12.85
N GLU A 46 -1.30 7.37 -13.62
CA GLU A 46 -1.36 6.64 -14.88
C GLU A 46 -0.96 5.19 -14.59
N THR A 47 -1.78 4.23 -15.01
CA THR A 47 -1.53 2.80 -14.74
C THR A 47 -1.70 1.96 -16.00
N VAL A 48 -0.96 0.86 -16.06
CA VAL A 48 -1.07 -0.18 -17.07
C VAL A 48 -1.25 -1.53 -16.40
N GLU A 49 -2.26 -2.28 -16.82
CA GLU A 49 -2.51 -3.62 -16.31
C GLU A 49 -1.53 -4.62 -16.90
N VAL A 50 -1.01 -5.49 -16.02
CA VAL A 50 -0.05 -6.52 -16.37
C VAL A 50 -0.79 -7.82 -16.62
N SER A 51 -0.71 -8.31 -17.85
CA SER A 51 -1.46 -9.49 -18.33
C SER A 51 -0.63 -10.76 -18.41
N GLN A 52 0.69 -10.68 -18.19
CA GLN A 52 1.63 -11.77 -18.44
C GLN A 52 2.70 -11.85 -17.35
N LYS A 53 3.33 -13.03 -17.22
CA LYS A 53 4.41 -13.28 -16.25
C LYS A 53 5.63 -12.38 -16.49
N GLU A 54 5.94 -12.15 -17.76
CA GLU A 54 6.93 -11.17 -18.19
C GLU A 54 6.17 -10.18 -19.06
N TYR A 55 6.21 -8.92 -18.67
CA TYR A 55 5.44 -7.88 -19.32
C TYR A 55 6.36 -6.72 -19.67
N ARG A 56 6.41 -6.41 -20.95
CA ARG A 56 7.18 -5.27 -21.44
C ARG A 56 6.38 -4.00 -21.21
N LEU A 57 6.89 -3.14 -20.33
CA LEU A 57 6.26 -1.86 -20.05
C LEU A 57 6.34 -0.94 -21.29
N PRO A 58 5.37 -0.05 -21.48
CA PRO A 58 5.46 0.99 -22.50
C PRO A 58 6.67 1.91 -22.29
N ASP A 59 7.25 2.41 -23.38
CA ASP A 59 8.49 3.22 -23.35
C ASP A 59 8.38 4.48 -22.46
N ASP A 60 7.19 5.08 -22.35
CA ASP A 60 6.97 6.27 -21.53
C ASP A 60 7.12 6.01 -20.03
N TYR A 61 6.95 4.76 -19.58
CA TYR A 61 7.15 4.36 -18.18
C TYR A 61 8.64 4.35 -17.80
N MET A 62 9.53 4.06 -18.75
CA MET A 62 10.98 4.01 -18.50
C MET A 62 11.62 5.38 -18.38
N ASN A 63 10.90 6.45 -18.75
CA ASN A 63 11.33 7.83 -18.58
C ASN A 63 10.98 8.39 -17.18
N LYS A 64 10.42 7.58 -16.28
CA LYS A 64 10.04 7.99 -14.93
C LYS A 64 11.13 7.63 -13.94
N ASP A 65 11.28 8.44 -12.89
CA ASP A 65 12.25 8.17 -11.81
C ASP A 65 11.78 7.05 -10.88
N GLU A 66 10.46 6.89 -10.74
CA GLU A 66 9.84 5.87 -9.90
C GLU A 66 8.64 5.25 -10.62
N LEU A 67 8.53 3.93 -10.51
CA LEU A 67 7.33 3.17 -10.88
C LEU A 67 6.76 2.48 -9.65
N TYR A 68 5.45 2.34 -9.60
CA TYR A 68 4.70 1.85 -8.46
C TYR A 68 3.95 0.59 -8.86
N LEU A 69 4.02 -0.46 -8.03
CA LEU A 69 3.33 -1.72 -8.23
C LEU A 69 2.03 -1.72 -7.43
N PHE A 70 0.93 -2.03 -8.12
CA PHE A 70 -0.36 -2.23 -7.51
C PHE A 70 -0.85 -3.66 -7.74
N VAL A 71 -1.49 -4.25 -6.73
CA VAL A 71 -2.03 -5.61 -6.82
C VAL A 71 -3.45 -5.70 -6.28
N SER A 72 -4.24 -6.63 -6.79
CA SER A 72 -5.59 -6.85 -6.29
C SER A 72 -5.59 -7.47 -4.90
N ARG A 73 -6.71 -7.32 -4.18
CA ARG A 73 -6.92 -7.99 -2.89
C ARG A 73 -6.72 -9.51 -2.98
N ASP A 74 -7.11 -10.13 -4.09
CA ASP A 74 -6.90 -11.56 -4.34
C ASP A 74 -5.43 -11.98 -4.18
N ILE A 75 -4.48 -11.12 -4.58
CA ILE A 75 -3.04 -11.39 -4.47
C ILE A 75 -2.56 -11.20 -3.03
N LEU A 76 -3.04 -10.17 -2.34
CA LEU A 76 -2.71 -9.94 -0.93
C LEU A 76 -3.16 -11.12 -0.06
N ASP A 77 -4.40 -11.56 -0.25
CA ASP A 77 -5.00 -12.67 0.50
C ASP A 77 -4.37 -14.03 0.15
N SER A 78 -3.74 -14.15 -1.02
CA SER A 78 -3.04 -15.37 -1.44
C SER A 78 -1.69 -15.58 -0.74
N HIS A 79 -1.22 -14.62 0.06
CA HIS A 79 0.12 -14.60 0.66
C HIS A 79 1.25 -14.77 -0.37
N TYR A 80 1.04 -14.24 -1.58
CA TYR A 80 2.06 -14.23 -2.61
C TYR A 80 3.28 -13.42 -2.16
N ASP A 81 4.46 -13.98 -2.36
CA ASP A 81 5.73 -13.32 -2.03
C ASP A 81 6.07 -12.25 -3.08
N LEU A 82 5.65 -11.01 -2.79
CA LEU A 82 5.89 -9.84 -3.64
C LEU A 82 7.37 -9.51 -3.83
N SER A 83 8.27 -9.98 -2.96
CA SER A 83 9.72 -9.73 -3.10
C SER A 83 10.31 -10.39 -4.35
N LYS A 84 9.59 -11.34 -4.96
CA LYS A 84 9.95 -12.01 -6.21
C LYS A 84 9.68 -11.16 -7.45
N VAL A 85 8.94 -10.05 -7.32
CA VAL A 85 8.65 -9.16 -8.44
C VAL A 85 9.87 -8.31 -8.76
N THR A 86 10.26 -8.30 -10.04
CA THR A 86 11.40 -7.52 -10.52
C THR A 86 11.04 -6.69 -11.74
N LEU A 87 11.79 -5.61 -11.95
CA LEU A 87 11.78 -4.82 -13.17
C LEU A 87 13.22 -4.80 -13.70
N GLY A 88 13.45 -5.55 -14.79
CA GLY A 88 14.80 -5.96 -15.16
C GLY A 88 15.49 -6.70 -14.00
N ASP A 89 16.66 -6.20 -13.60
CA ASP A 89 17.43 -6.73 -12.47
C ASP A 89 17.08 -6.06 -11.13
N LYS A 90 16.23 -5.02 -11.14
CA LYS A 90 15.84 -4.30 -9.92
C LYS A 90 14.73 -5.05 -9.21
N ARG A 91 14.93 -5.31 -7.91
CA ARG A 91 13.88 -5.83 -7.03
C ARG A 91 12.97 -4.71 -6.55
N ILE A 92 11.71 -5.06 -6.31
CA ILE A 92 10.74 -4.14 -5.73
C ILE A 92 11.15 -3.73 -4.31
N LYS A 93 10.98 -2.45 -3.98
CA LYS A 93 10.97 -1.94 -2.60
C LYS A 93 9.52 -1.98 -2.12
N LEU A 94 9.21 -2.88 -1.20
CA LEU A 94 7.86 -2.97 -0.63
C LEU A 94 7.53 -1.71 0.15
N VAL A 95 6.29 -1.26 0.06
CA VAL A 95 5.76 -0.15 0.86
C VAL A 95 4.61 -0.68 1.69
N ASP A 96 4.54 -0.24 2.94
CA ASP A 96 3.42 -0.53 3.81
C ASP A 96 2.38 0.57 3.62
N SER A 97 1.47 0.37 2.66
CA SER A 97 0.45 1.37 2.33
C SER A 97 -0.92 0.70 2.18
N GLN A 98 -1.93 1.37 2.71
CA GLN A 98 -3.34 0.99 2.52
C GLN A 98 -4.00 1.72 1.34
N PHE A 99 -3.22 2.48 0.57
CA PHE A 99 -3.70 3.21 -0.59
C PHE A 99 -4.16 2.26 -1.69
N ASN A 100 -5.27 2.60 -2.36
CA ASN A 100 -5.76 1.83 -3.48
C ASN A 100 -6.29 2.71 -4.62
N LEU A 101 -6.32 2.12 -5.80
CA LEU A 101 -6.87 2.68 -7.01
C LEU A 101 -8.05 1.84 -7.49
N PRO A 102 -9.08 2.46 -8.08
CA PRO A 102 -10.06 1.70 -8.85
C PRO A 102 -9.38 1.10 -10.10
N SER A 103 -9.75 -0.12 -10.44
CA SER A 103 -9.27 -0.84 -11.62
C SER A 103 -10.42 -1.26 -12.52
N SER A 104 -10.09 -1.71 -13.73
CA SER A 104 -11.07 -2.36 -14.59
C SER A 104 -11.73 -3.54 -13.87
N GLY A 105 -13.01 -3.78 -14.16
CA GLY A 105 -13.75 -4.91 -13.59
C GLY A 105 -14.13 -4.80 -12.11
N TYR A 106 -14.33 -3.57 -11.59
CA TYR A 106 -14.76 -3.30 -10.20
C TYR A 106 -13.80 -3.82 -9.12
N LYS A 107 -12.53 -4.03 -9.46
CA LYS A 107 -11.50 -4.42 -8.50
C LYS A 107 -10.77 -3.20 -7.95
N ALA A 108 -10.38 -3.27 -6.68
CA ALA A 108 -9.44 -2.33 -6.08
C ALA A 108 -8.02 -2.88 -6.19
N LEU A 109 -7.08 -2.03 -6.61
CA LEU A 109 -5.66 -2.33 -6.69
C LEU A 109 -4.91 -1.56 -5.59
N PHE A 110 -4.27 -2.29 -4.69
CA PHE A 110 -3.55 -1.75 -3.54
C PHE A 110 -2.09 -1.49 -3.89
N LEU A 111 -1.57 -0.35 -3.47
CA LEU A 111 -0.15 -0.03 -3.63
C LEU A 111 0.67 -0.93 -2.69
N VAL A 112 1.62 -1.68 -3.24
CA VAL A 112 2.43 -2.63 -2.46
C VAL A 112 3.92 -2.45 -2.58
N GLY A 113 4.38 -1.66 -3.54
CA GLY A 113 5.79 -1.33 -3.62
C GLY A 113 6.11 -0.40 -4.77
N LYS A 114 7.40 -0.10 -4.89
CA LYS A 114 7.93 0.77 -5.94
C LYS A 114 9.29 0.30 -6.44
N PHE A 115 9.62 0.72 -7.65
CA PHE A 115 10.90 0.57 -8.31
C PHE A 115 11.56 1.94 -8.43
N ASP A 116 12.85 1.99 -8.09
CA ASP A 116 13.67 3.19 -8.18
C ASP A 116 14.51 3.14 -9.46
N LEU A 117 14.17 4.01 -10.41
CA LEU A 117 14.73 4.03 -11.76
C LEU A 117 15.79 5.13 -11.97
N LYS A 118 16.17 5.87 -10.91
CA LYS A 118 17.19 6.92 -10.98
C LYS A 118 18.52 6.42 -11.56
N ASP A 119 18.93 5.23 -11.14
CA ASP A 119 20.08 4.51 -11.70
C ASP A 119 19.59 3.57 -12.80
N LYS A 120 19.16 4.15 -13.93
CA LYS A 120 18.44 3.50 -15.05
C LYS A 120 18.81 2.03 -15.25
N SER A 121 17.81 1.15 -15.33
CA SER A 121 17.98 -0.24 -15.80
C SER A 121 17.78 -0.32 -17.29
N ASP A 122 18.58 -1.16 -17.96
CA ASP A 122 18.49 -1.39 -19.41
C ASP A 122 17.24 -2.16 -19.85
N SER A 123 16.44 -2.68 -18.91
CA SER A 123 15.26 -3.52 -19.21
C SER A 123 13.96 -2.90 -18.71
N ASP A 124 13.00 -2.85 -19.62
CA ASP A 124 11.59 -2.47 -19.47
C ASP A 124 10.68 -3.66 -19.13
N VAL A 125 11.27 -4.82 -18.83
CA VAL A 125 10.53 -6.06 -18.58
C VAL A 125 10.24 -6.22 -17.10
N LEU A 126 8.96 -6.09 -16.75
CA LEU A 126 8.44 -6.45 -15.44
C LEU A 126 8.23 -7.97 -15.36
N LYS A 127 8.80 -8.61 -14.34
CA LYS A 127 8.62 -10.04 -14.06
C LYS A 127 7.76 -10.22 -12.81
N VAL A 128 6.59 -10.82 -13.00
CA VAL A 128 5.61 -11.15 -11.96
C VAL A 128 5.33 -12.67 -11.98
N PRO A 129 6.27 -13.49 -11.46
CA PRO A 129 6.19 -14.93 -11.61
C PRO A 129 4.96 -15.52 -10.90
N GLY A 130 4.15 -16.28 -11.65
CA GLY A 130 2.96 -16.93 -11.08
C GLY A 130 1.71 -16.03 -11.02
N LEU A 131 1.83 -14.75 -11.37
CA LEU A 131 0.70 -13.82 -11.52
C LEU A 131 0.46 -13.58 -13.01
N ASN A 132 -0.52 -14.28 -13.60
CA ASN A 132 -0.83 -14.19 -15.03
C ASN A 132 -2.29 -13.80 -15.30
N LYS A 133 -3.03 -13.36 -14.28
CA LYS A 133 -4.43 -12.98 -14.41
C LYS A 133 -4.53 -11.47 -14.59
N ILE A 134 -5.16 -11.06 -15.69
CA ILE A 134 -5.46 -9.65 -16.01
C ILE A 134 -6.27 -9.01 -14.85
N GLY A 135 -5.99 -7.75 -14.54
CA GLY A 135 -6.64 -7.00 -13.46
C GLY A 135 -6.18 -7.36 -12.05
N ASN A 136 -5.19 -8.24 -11.88
CA ASN A 136 -4.60 -8.54 -10.56
C ASN A 136 -3.32 -7.77 -10.28
N VAL A 137 -2.64 -7.27 -11.30
CA VAL A 137 -1.41 -6.51 -11.17
C VAL A 137 -1.44 -5.34 -12.14
N ALA A 138 -1.02 -4.18 -11.67
CA ALA A 138 -0.77 -3.02 -12.51
C ALA A 138 0.53 -2.34 -12.10
N VAL A 139 1.17 -1.66 -13.05
CA VAL A 139 2.27 -0.75 -12.78
C VAL A 139 1.80 0.66 -13.11
N GLY A 140 2.19 1.64 -12.31
CA GLY A 140 1.81 3.03 -12.54
C GLY A 140 2.87 4.03 -12.12
N TYR A 141 2.61 5.28 -12.48
CA TYR A 141 3.41 6.43 -12.06
C TYR A 141 2.53 7.60 -11.68
N LYS A 142 3.07 8.47 -10.81
CA LYS A 142 2.46 9.75 -10.46
C LYS A 142 2.54 10.70 -11.65
N LYS A 143 1.39 11.15 -12.17
CA LYS A 143 1.30 12.20 -13.17
C LYS A 143 1.37 13.55 -12.45
N LYS A 144 2.29 14.41 -12.90
CA LYS A 144 2.35 15.80 -12.44
C LYS A 144 1.20 16.61 -13.03
#